data_AF-A0A935WL38-F1
#
_entry.id   AF-A0A935WL38-F1
#
_cell.length_a   1.000
_cell.length_b   1.000
_cell.length_c   1.000
_cell.angle_alpha   90.00
_cell.angle_beta   90.00
_cell.angle_gamma   90.00
#
_symmetry.space_group_name_H-M   'P 1'
#
loop_
_entity.id
_entity.type
_entity.pdbx_description
1 polymer ?
#
loop_
_entity_poly.entity_id
_entity_poly.type
_entity_poly.pdbx_seq_one_letter_code
_entity_poly.pdbx_strand_id
1 'polypeptide(L)'
;MTPSYSNKNGVRYRYYISHALLQSRKAEAGSVNRVPTAEIEEAVVAALRQNEVLSKDETALEPRPLQETVEKITLQENELGIELVDKSLGKRGMLSVQWNKKSPAAPKGVFHTPATSTKRLSPETCDTLLSATARARKWVADIESGAVSTISEIAKREGNVERHIRLLMPLAFASPALIRSLIDGNAPNDPTVTGLAKQMPFTWNATPITR
;
A
#
# COMPACT_ATOMS: atom_id res chain seq x y z
N MET A 1 -21.02 4.17 5.20
CA MET A 1 -19.56 4.22 5.48
C MET A 1 -19.26 5.34 6.47
N THR A 2 -18.14 5.30 7.20
CA THR A 2 -17.75 6.36 8.16
C THR A 2 -16.41 7.00 7.77
N PRO A 3 -16.31 8.34 7.76
CA PRO A 3 -15.06 9.02 7.45
C PRO A 3 -14.02 8.78 8.55
N SER A 4 -12.79 8.48 8.15
CA SER A 4 -11.65 8.19 9.03
C SER A 4 -10.36 8.69 8.41
N TYR A 5 -9.27 8.70 9.18
CA TYR A 5 -7.97 9.15 8.70
C TYR A 5 -6.80 8.44 9.39
N SER A 6 -5.65 8.44 8.73
CA SER A 6 -4.38 7.98 9.30
C SER A 6 -3.27 8.95 8.93
N ASN A 7 -2.29 9.10 9.81
CA ASN A 7 -1.13 9.99 9.61
C ASN A 7 0.12 9.14 9.35
N LYS A 8 0.83 9.42 8.26
CA LYS A 8 2.12 8.78 7.94
C LYS A 8 3.04 9.80 7.30
N ASN A 9 4.27 9.91 7.82
CA ASN A 9 5.29 10.87 7.35
C ASN A 9 4.78 12.33 7.33
N GLY A 10 4.00 12.75 8.33
CA GLY A 10 3.40 14.08 8.37
C GLY A 10 2.22 14.31 7.40
N VAL A 11 1.90 13.33 6.55
CA VAL A 11 0.78 13.40 5.60
C VAL A 11 -0.45 12.71 6.19
N ARG A 12 -1.62 13.37 6.11
CA ARG A 12 -2.93 12.86 6.54
C ARG A 12 -3.65 12.19 5.38
N TYR A 13 -3.81 10.88 5.45
CA TYR A 13 -4.55 10.06 4.50
C TYR A 13 -5.99 9.92 4.98
N ARG A 14 -6.95 10.40 4.20
CA ARG A 14 -8.38 10.33 4.50
C ARG A 14 -9.00 9.16 3.74
N TYR A 15 -9.83 8.38 4.44
CA TYR A 15 -10.52 7.23 3.86
C TYR A 15 -11.86 7.02 4.53
N TYR A 16 -12.78 6.37 3.82
CA TYR A 16 -14.01 5.84 4.39
C TYR A 16 -13.80 4.38 4.80
N ILE A 17 -14.34 3.99 5.95
CA ILE A 17 -14.34 2.62 6.45
C ILE A 17 -15.76 2.10 6.65
N SER A 18 -15.94 0.79 6.50
CA SER A 18 -17.23 0.15 6.80
C SER A 18 -17.62 0.38 8.27
N HIS A 19 -18.86 0.83 8.49
CA HIS A 19 -19.35 1.15 9.84
C HIS A 19 -19.42 -0.12 10.71
N ALA A 20 -19.72 -1.27 10.10
CA ALA A 20 -19.70 -2.56 10.78
C ALA A 20 -18.30 -2.93 11.28
N LEU A 21 -17.23 -2.56 10.57
CA LEU A 21 -15.85 -2.77 11.06
C LEU A 21 -15.52 -1.93 12.28
N LEU A 22 -16.02 -0.69 12.36
CA LEU A 22 -15.85 0.15 13.55
C LEU A 22 -16.58 -0.42 14.76
N GLN A 23 -17.69 -1.12 14.54
CA GLN A 23 -18.45 -1.80 15.59
C GLN A 23 -17.98 -3.23 15.86
N SER A 24 -16.80 -3.62 15.37
CA SER A 24 -16.23 -4.97 15.48
C SER A 24 -17.08 -6.10 14.88
N ARG A 25 -18.10 -5.78 14.07
CA ARG A 25 -18.95 -6.73 13.34
C ARG A 25 -18.33 -7.08 11.98
N LYS A 26 -17.23 -7.82 12.01
CA LYS A 26 -16.44 -8.16 10.80
C LYS A 26 -17.21 -8.98 9.77
N ALA A 27 -18.15 -9.82 10.20
CA ALA A 27 -18.98 -10.63 9.30
C ALA A 27 -19.97 -9.79 8.47
N GLU A 28 -20.35 -8.60 8.97
CA GLU A 28 -21.29 -7.68 8.33
C GLU A 28 -20.57 -6.57 7.54
N ALA A 29 -19.23 -6.57 7.53
CA ALA A 29 -18.43 -5.52 6.89
C ALA A 29 -18.61 -5.45 5.37
N GLY A 30 -19.12 -6.52 4.75
CA GLY A 30 -19.25 -6.67 3.31
C GLY A 30 -17.90 -6.87 2.61
N SER A 31 -17.90 -6.83 1.28
CA SER A 31 -16.70 -6.97 0.45
C SER A 31 -15.80 -5.72 0.45
N VAL A 32 -16.35 -4.54 0.82
CA VAL A 32 -15.65 -3.25 0.75
C VAL A 32 -15.36 -2.71 2.15
N ASN A 33 -14.16 -3.02 2.64
CA ASN A 33 -13.73 -2.65 3.99
C ASN A 33 -13.30 -1.19 4.13
N ARG A 34 -12.54 -0.68 3.15
CA ARG A 34 -11.97 0.67 3.13
C ARG A 34 -11.87 1.19 1.70
N VAL A 35 -12.07 2.49 1.54
CA VAL A 35 -11.95 3.17 0.24
C VAL A 35 -11.38 4.58 0.44
N PRO A 36 -10.50 5.06 -0.44
CA PRO A 36 -9.99 6.43 -0.40
C PRO A 36 -11.12 7.47 -0.47
N THR A 37 -10.95 8.58 0.25
CA THR A 37 -11.94 9.67 0.26
C THR A 37 -12.20 10.24 -1.14
N ALA A 38 -11.14 10.51 -1.91
CA ALA A 38 -11.26 11.12 -3.24
C ALA A 38 -12.13 10.29 -4.20
N GLU A 39 -11.95 8.96 -4.19
CA GLU A 39 -12.69 8.05 -5.07
C GLU A 39 -14.19 8.09 -4.78
N ILE A 40 -14.60 8.01 -3.52
CA ILE A 40 -16.03 8.03 -3.15
C ILE A 40 -16.62 9.41 -3.34
N GLU A 41 -15.95 10.47 -2.89
CA GLU A 41 -16.48 11.82 -2.99
C GLU A 41 -16.69 12.22 -4.46
N GLU A 42 -15.74 11.89 -5.35
CA GLU A 42 -15.88 12.14 -6.78
C GLU A 42 -17.07 11.39 -7.37
N ALA A 43 -17.27 10.11 -7.02
CA ALA A 43 -18.42 9.33 -7.48
C ALA A 43 -19.75 9.87 -6.97
N VAL A 44 -19.82 10.21 -5.68
CA VAL A 44 -21.04 10.74 -5.06
C VAL A 44 -21.38 12.09 -5.69
N VAL A 45 -20.40 12.97 -5.87
CA VAL A 45 -20.60 14.27 -6.53
C VAL A 45 -21.03 14.07 -7.99
N ALA A 46 -20.41 13.16 -8.73
CA ALA A 46 -20.81 12.83 -10.10
C ALA A 46 -22.25 12.31 -10.16
N ALA A 47 -22.62 11.40 -9.25
CA ALA A 47 -23.97 10.85 -9.14
C ALA A 47 -25.01 11.93 -8.81
N LEU A 48 -24.69 12.84 -7.89
CA LEU A 48 -25.59 13.91 -7.49
C LEU A 48 -25.77 14.97 -8.59
N ARG A 49 -24.71 15.28 -9.35
CA ARG A 49 -24.79 16.15 -10.54
C ARG A 49 -25.59 15.52 -11.66
N GLN A 50 -25.42 14.20 -11.88
CA GLN A 50 -26.15 13.48 -12.93
C GLN A 50 -27.65 13.37 -12.65
N ASN A 51 -28.04 13.36 -11.37
CA ASN A 51 -29.44 13.31 -10.94
C ASN A 51 -30.00 14.69 -10.56
N GLU A 52 -29.34 15.78 -10.96
CA GLU A 52 -29.76 17.18 -10.76
C GLU A 52 -30.02 17.58 -9.29
N VAL A 53 -29.43 16.86 -8.33
CA VAL A 53 -29.54 17.14 -6.88
C VAL A 53 -28.59 18.26 -6.45
N LEU A 54 -27.45 18.39 -7.12
CA LEU A 54 -26.48 19.47 -6.94
C LEU A 54 -26.49 20.36 -8.19
N SER A 55 -26.54 21.67 -8.01
CA SER A 55 -26.39 22.63 -9.11
C SER A 55 -24.95 22.60 -9.66
N LYS A 56 -24.77 22.84 -10.96
CA LYS A 56 -23.45 22.76 -11.64
C LYS A 56 -22.38 23.68 -11.04
N ASP A 57 -22.80 24.73 -10.33
CA ASP A 57 -21.94 25.79 -9.78
C ASP A 57 -21.47 25.53 -8.34
N GLU A 58 -21.99 24.50 -7.66
CA GLU A 58 -21.47 24.11 -6.35
C GLU A 58 -20.14 23.35 -6.52
N THR A 59 -19.04 24.05 -6.27
CA THR A 59 -17.72 23.45 -6.05
C THR A 59 -17.75 22.57 -4.81
N ALA A 60 -18.08 21.30 -5.00
CA ALA A 60 -18.12 20.24 -3.99
C ALA A 60 -16.74 19.82 -3.45
N LEU A 61 -15.79 20.77 -3.35
CA LEU A 61 -14.45 20.53 -2.82
C LEU A 61 -14.39 20.66 -1.29
N GLU A 62 -15.48 21.14 -0.67
CA GLU A 62 -15.63 21.19 0.79
C GLU A 62 -16.54 20.04 1.27
N PRO A 63 -16.17 19.31 2.33
CA PRO A 63 -16.88 18.12 2.81
C PRO A 63 -18.23 18.39 3.50
N ARG A 64 -18.61 19.65 3.68
CA ARG A 64 -19.83 20.07 4.39
C ARG A 64 -21.14 19.81 3.63
N PRO A 65 -21.30 20.20 2.34
CA PRO A 65 -22.53 19.93 1.59
C PRO A 65 -22.90 18.44 1.53
N LEU A 66 -21.92 17.54 1.38
CA LEU A 66 -22.21 16.09 1.32
C LEU A 66 -22.76 15.52 2.62
N GLN A 67 -22.36 16.04 3.78
CA GLN A 67 -22.86 15.56 5.08
C GLN A 67 -24.30 16.01 5.37
N GLU A 68 -24.75 17.08 4.72
CA GLU A 68 -26.10 17.62 4.91
C GLU A 68 -27.13 16.93 4.03
N THR A 69 -26.73 16.48 2.83
CA THR A 69 -27.62 15.85 1.83
C THR A 69 -27.57 14.32 1.87
N VAL A 70 -26.45 13.72 2.27
CA VAL A 70 -26.25 12.26 2.25
C VAL A 70 -26.33 11.70 3.67
N GLU A 71 -27.40 10.94 3.95
CA GLU A 71 -27.59 10.29 5.26
C GLU A 71 -26.72 9.04 5.37
N LYS A 72 -26.66 8.23 4.31
CA LYS A 72 -25.95 6.96 4.33
C LYS A 72 -25.45 6.55 2.97
N ILE A 73 -24.19 6.14 2.94
CA ILE A 73 -23.55 5.54 1.76
C ILE A 73 -23.33 4.06 2.03
N THR A 74 -23.93 3.22 1.19
CA THR A 74 -23.78 1.77 1.19
C THR A 74 -22.99 1.36 -0.04
N LEU A 75 -21.78 0.85 0.16
CA LEU A 75 -20.94 0.30 -0.91
C LEU A 75 -21.17 -1.21 -1.00
N GLN A 76 -21.59 -1.66 -2.17
CA GLN A 76 -21.54 -3.06 -2.58
C GLN A 76 -20.38 -3.27 -3.56
N GLU A 77 -20.18 -4.50 -4.03
CA GLU A 77 -19.03 -4.87 -4.87
C GLU A 77 -18.99 -4.09 -6.19
N ASN A 78 -20.15 -3.86 -6.81
CA ASN A 78 -20.31 -3.14 -8.08
C ASN A 78 -21.31 -1.97 -8.03
N GLU A 79 -21.84 -1.63 -6.85
CA GLU A 79 -22.94 -0.68 -6.73
C GLU A 79 -22.73 0.23 -5.52
N LEU A 80 -22.93 1.53 -5.72
CA LEU A 80 -22.90 2.53 -4.67
C LEU A 80 -24.33 3.02 -4.44
N GLY A 81 -24.91 2.59 -3.33
CA GLY A 81 -26.20 3.09 -2.82
C GLY A 81 -25.98 4.36 -2.01
N ILE A 82 -26.58 5.46 -2.44
CA ILE A 82 -26.57 6.75 -1.78
C ILE A 82 -27.98 7.02 -1.29
N GLU A 83 -28.18 6.93 0.03
CA GLU A 83 -29.42 7.35 0.68
C GLU A 83 -29.33 8.86 0.93
N LEU A 84 -30.19 9.59 0.24
CA LEU A 84 -30.31 11.04 0.33
C LEU A 84 -31.43 11.42 1.28
N VAL A 85 -31.15 12.42 2.11
CA VAL A 85 -32.17 13.11 2.89
C VAL A 85 -32.13 14.57 2.50
N ASP A 86 -33.22 15.02 1.89
CA ASP A 86 -33.44 16.45 1.75
C ASP A 86 -34.06 16.98 3.05
N LYS A 87 -33.24 17.60 3.90
CA LYS A 87 -33.70 18.20 5.16
C LYS A 87 -34.69 19.36 4.95
N SER A 88 -34.77 19.93 3.74
CA SER A 88 -35.71 21.02 3.41
C SER A 88 -37.11 20.52 3.03
N LEU A 89 -37.21 19.33 2.42
CA LEU A 89 -38.44 18.76 1.86
C LEU A 89 -38.92 17.47 2.53
N GLY A 90 -38.15 16.90 3.46
CA GLY A 90 -38.50 15.66 4.18
C GLY A 90 -38.59 14.41 3.30
N LYS A 91 -38.17 14.49 2.04
CA LYS A 91 -38.17 13.38 1.09
C LYS A 91 -36.87 12.58 1.21
N ARG A 92 -37.01 11.27 1.33
CA ARG A 92 -35.90 10.32 1.24
C ARG A 92 -35.81 9.79 -0.18
N GLY A 93 -34.65 9.95 -0.80
CA GLY A 93 -34.34 9.41 -2.12
C GLY A 93 -33.28 8.34 -1.99
N MET A 94 -33.40 7.26 -2.75
CA MET A 94 -32.33 6.28 -2.89
C MET A 94 -31.77 6.36 -4.30
N LEU A 95 -30.51 6.77 -4.42
CA LEU A 95 -29.77 6.73 -5.67
C LEU A 95 -28.89 5.49 -5.67
N SER A 96 -28.97 4.73 -6.76
CA SER A 96 -28.04 3.64 -7.05
C SER A 96 -27.20 4.05 -8.24
N VAL A 97 -25.87 4.01 -8.09
CA VAL A 97 -24.95 4.19 -9.20
C VAL A 97 -24.03 3.00 -9.33
N GLN A 98 -23.77 2.61 -10.58
CA GLN A 98 -22.80 1.59 -10.92
C GLN A 98 -21.41 2.06 -10.46
N TRP A 99 -20.85 1.38 -9.48
CA TRP A 99 -19.58 1.73 -8.86
C TRP A 99 -18.62 0.57 -9.01
N ASN A 100 -17.67 0.72 -9.93
CA ASN A 100 -16.61 -0.25 -10.06
C ASN A 100 -15.40 0.24 -9.27
N LYS A 101 -14.99 -0.52 -8.25
CA LYS A 101 -13.80 -0.20 -7.49
C LYS A 101 -12.62 -0.16 -8.46
N LYS A 102 -12.00 1.01 -8.65
CA LYS A 102 -10.67 1.09 -9.23
C LYS A 102 -9.78 0.32 -8.28
N SER A 103 -9.54 -0.95 -8.60
CA SER A 103 -8.81 -1.85 -7.72
C SER A 103 -7.51 -1.15 -7.33
N PRO A 104 -7.21 -0.97 -6.04
CA PRO A 104 -5.92 -0.43 -5.66
C PRO A 104 -4.86 -1.29 -6.37
N ALA A 105 -3.88 -0.62 -6.98
CA ALA A 105 -2.77 -1.26 -7.67
C ALA A 105 -2.34 -2.50 -6.87
N ALA A 106 -2.33 -3.64 -7.57
CA ALA A 106 -2.31 -5.01 -7.08
C ALA A 106 -2.00 -5.16 -5.58
N PRO A 107 -2.85 -5.83 -4.79
CA PRO A 107 -2.51 -6.16 -3.41
C PRO A 107 -1.11 -6.76 -3.38
N LYS A 108 -0.26 -6.30 -2.44
CA LYS A 108 1.03 -6.93 -2.18
C LYS A 108 0.77 -8.36 -1.71
N GLY A 109 0.71 -9.27 -2.67
CA GLY A 109 0.35 -10.67 -2.55
C GLY A 109 0.49 -11.27 -3.95
N VAL A 110 1.04 -12.48 -4.01
CA VAL A 110 1.42 -13.15 -5.26
C VAL A 110 0.17 -13.35 -6.13
N PHE A 111 0.00 -12.50 -7.14
CA PHE A 111 -0.77 -12.86 -8.33
C PHE A 111 0.10 -13.77 -9.17
N HIS A 112 -0.34 -15.01 -9.38
CA HIS A 112 0.18 -15.82 -10.46
C HIS A 112 -0.32 -15.23 -11.79
N THR A 113 0.48 -14.37 -12.39
CA THR A 113 0.41 -14.05 -13.82
C THR A 113 1.61 -14.70 -14.50
N PRO A 114 1.43 -15.34 -15.68
CA PRO A 114 2.53 -16.00 -16.36
C PRO A 114 3.55 -14.95 -16.82
N ALA A 115 4.82 -15.29 -16.63
CA ALA A 115 5.98 -14.44 -16.82
C ALA A 115 6.17 -14.01 -18.28
N THR A 116 5.98 -12.74 -18.63
CA THR A 116 6.66 -12.12 -19.79
C THR A 116 6.72 -10.59 -19.75
N SER A 117 6.91 -9.97 -18.58
CA SER A 117 7.33 -8.56 -18.53
C SER A 117 8.72 -8.49 -17.92
N THR A 118 9.74 -8.65 -18.76
CA THR A 118 11.13 -8.34 -18.45
C THR A 118 11.28 -6.82 -18.31
N LYS A 119 10.69 -6.26 -17.26
CA LYS A 119 10.99 -4.90 -16.86
C LYS A 119 12.37 -4.92 -16.22
N ARG A 120 13.36 -4.34 -16.90
CA ARG A 120 14.69 -4.14 -16.31
C ARG A 120 14.54 -3.23 -15.10
N LEU A 121 15.28 -3.56 -14.04
CA LEU A 121 15.37 -2.71 -12.85
C LEU A 121 15.81 -1.30 -13.23
N SER A 122 15.29 -0.30 -12.52
CA SER A 122 15.85 1.06 -12.65
C SER A 122 17.29 1.08 -12.10
N PRO A 123 18.19 1.89 -12.67
CA PRO A 123 19.57 2.01 -12.20
C PRO A 123 19.63 2.43 -10.72
N GLU A 124 18.73 3.33 -10.30
CA GLU A 124 18.59 3.74 -8.89
C GLU A 124 18.25 2.56 -7.97
N THR A 125 17.38 1.67 -8.43
CA THR A 125 16.99 0.47 -7.66
C THR A 125 18.18 -0.49 -7.56
N CYS A 126 18.92 -0.72 -8.65
CA CYS A 126 20.14 -1.52 -8.62
C CYS A 126 21.16 -0.96 -7.61
N ASP A 127 21.40 0.36 -7.64
CA ASP A 127 22.35 1.01 -6.73
C ASP A 127 21.94 0.87 -5.27
N THR A 128 20.64 1.00 -4.96
CA THR A 128 20.15 0.81 -3.59
C THR A 128 20.33 -0.62 -3.10
N LEU A 129 20.10 -1.61 -3.97
CA LEU A 129 20.27 -3.03 -3.63
C LEU A 129 21.74 -3.38 -3.42
N LEU A 130 22.61 -2.96 -4.33
CA LEU A 130 24.06 -3.17 -4.24
C LEU A 130 24.65 -2.47 -3.02
N SER A 131 24.22 -1.24 -2.75
CA SER A 131 24.64 -0.49 -1.56
C SER A 131 24.22 -1.19 -0.27
N ALA A 132 23.00 -1.74 -0.21
CA ALA A 132 22.54 -2.49 0.95
C ALA A 132 23.35 -3.79 1.16
N THR A 133 23.69 -4.51 0.09
CA THR A 133 24.58 -5.67 0.16
C THR A 133 25.97 -5.28 0.67
N ALA A 134 26.55 -4.19 0.16
CA ALA A 134 27.86 -3.72 0.59
C ALA A 134 27.88 -3.35 2.08
N ARG A 135 26.85 -2.65 2.57
CA ARG A 135 26.69 -2.34 4.01
C ARG A 135 26.58 -3.61 4.85
N ALA A 136 25.75 -4.57 4.43
CA ALA A 136 25.60 -5.83 5.15
C ALA A 136 26.93 -6.60 5.25
N ARG A 137 27.72 -6.64 4.16
CA ARG A 137 29.07 -7.24 4.19
C ARG A 137 30.01 -6.52 5.15
N LYS A 138 29.99 -5.18 5.15
CA LYS A 138 30.78 -4.39 6.10
C LYS A 138 30.40 -4.69 7.54
N TRP A 139 29.11 -4.80 7.85
CA TRP A 139 28.65 -5.14 9.21
C TRP A 139 29.15 -6.52 9.65
N VAL A 140 29.10 -7.53 8.76
CA VAL A 140 29.65 -8.86 9.06
C VAL A 140 31.16 -8.78 9.30
N ALA A 141 31.90 -8.07 8.45
CA ALA A 141 33.35 -7.89 8.64
C ALA A 141 33.69 -7.13 9.94
N ASP A 142 32.90 -6.14 10.33
CA ASP A 142 33.07 -5.41 11.59
C ASP A 142 32.86 -6.32 12.82
N ILE A 143 31.91 -7.26 12.73
CA ILE A 143 31.67 -8.27 13.78
C ILE A 143 32.82 -9.28 13.81
N GLU A 144 33.24 -9.80 12.65
CA GLU A 144 34.33 -10.79 12.53
C GLU A 144 35.68 -10.23 12.99
N SER A 145 35.95 -8.97 12.69
CA SER A 145 37.18 -8.28 13.13
C SER A 145 37.15 -7.84 14.60
N GLY A 146 36.01 -7.97 15.28
CA GLY A 146 35.82 -7.48 16.65
C GLY A 146 35.76 -5.95 16.77
N ALA A 147 35.69 -5.23 15.64
CA ALA A 147 35.53 -3.77 15.62
C ALA A 147 34.19 -3.31 16.22
N VAL A 148 33.19 -4.21 16.20
CA VAL A 148 31.88 -4.00 16.83
C VAL A 148 31.55 -5.21 17.70
N SER A 149 31.19 -4.95 18.96
CA SER A 149 30.87 -6.02 19.92
C SER A 149 29.40 -6.44 19.86
N THR A 150 28.51 -5.54 19.41
CA THR A 150 27.06 -5.78 19.44
C THR A 150 26.33 -5.24 18.22
N ILE A 151 25.21 -5.88 17.85
CA ILE A 151 24.32 -5.41 16.78
C ILE A 151 23.74 -4.01 17.10
N SER A 152 23.62 -3.67 18.40
CA SER A 152 23.15 -2.37 18.86
C SER A 152 24.09 -1.22 18.45
N GLU A 153 25.40 -1.44 18.47
CA GLU A 153 26.39 -0.46 18.02
C GLU A 153 26.24 -0.18 16.52
N ILE A 154 26.04 -1.23 15.71
CA ILE A 154 25.76 -1.10 14.27
C ILE A 154 24.48 -0.31 14.05
N ALA A 155 23.42 -0.65 14.79
CA ALA A 155 22.13 0.01 14.71
C ALA A 155 22.23 1.51 15.02
N LYS A 156 22.93 1.89 16.10
CA LYS A 156 23.19 3.28 16.46
C LYS A 156 24.00 4.01 15.38
N ARG A 157 25.06 3.39 14.86
CA ARG A 157 25.93 3.97 13.82
C ARG A 157 25.18 4.24 12.51
N GLU A 158 24.28 3.35 12.14
CA GLU A 158 23.49 3.44 10.89
C GLU A 158 22.18 4.22 11.07
N GLY A 159 21.87 4.73 12.27
CA GLY A 159 20.61 5.42 12.56
C GLY A 159 19.37 4.52 12.42
N ASN A 160 19.53 3.21 12.65
CA ASN A 160 18.51 2.20 12.45
C ASN A 160 18.20 1.44 13.74
N VAL A 161 17.08 0.70 13.76
CA VAL A 161 16.75 -0.21 14.87
C VAL A 161 17.40 -1.58 14.65
N GLU A 162 17.76 -2.28 15.73
CA GLU A 162 18.44 -3.59 15.65
C GLU A 162 17.69 -4.61 14.79
N ARG A 163 16.36 -4.64 14.88
CA ARG A 163 15.51 -5.51 14.06
C ARG A 163 15.75 -5.30 12.56
N HIS A 164 15.97 -4.05 12.15
CA HIS A 164 16.22 -3.72 10.75
C HIS A 164 17.62 -4.17 10.33
N ILE A 165 18.63 -4.01 11.18
CA ILE A 165 19.98 -4.51 10.94
C ILE A 165 19.98 -6.04 10.79
N ARG A 166 19.32 -6.76 11.71
CA ARG A 166 19.17 -8.23 11.63
C ARG A 166 18.41 -8.67 10.37
N LEU A 167 17.41 -7.90 9.95
CA LEU A 167 16.67 -8.18 8.71
C LEU A 167 17.55 -8.09 7.48
N LEU A 168 18.47 -7.12 7.44
CA LEU A 168 19.33 -6.85 6.27
C LEU A 168 20.63 -7.66 6.29
N MET A 169 21.05 -8.15 7.45
CA MET A 169 22.26 -8.95 7.63
C MET A 169 22.42 -10.12 6.64
N PRO A 170 21.35 -10.87 6.29
CA PRO A 170 21.44 -11.94 5.29
C PRO A 170 21.94 -11.50 3.91
N LEU A 171 21.79 -10.22 3.54
CA LEU A 171 22.28 -9.69 2.27
C LEU A 171 23.81 -9.76 2.15
N ALA A 172 24.54 -9.84 3.27
CA ALA A 172 25.99 -10.02 3.26
C ALA A 172 26.39 -11.29 2.49
N PHE A 173 25.54 -12.32 2.56
CA PHE A 173 25.75 -13.65 1.99
C PHE A 173 25.12 -13.81 0.60
N ALA A 174 24.78 -12.71 -0.08
CA ALA A 174 24.31 -12.72 -1.46
C ALA A 174 25.32 -13.44 -2.39
N SER A 175 24.81 -14.38 -3.20
CA SER A 175 25.64 -15.15 -4.12
C SER A 175 26.19 -14.26 -5.24
N PRO A 176 27.37 -14.58 -5.81
CA PRO A 176 27.92 -13.83 -6.94
C PRO A 176 26.98 -13.78 -8.14
N ALA A 177 26.18 -14.83 -8.37
CA ALA A 177 25.19 -14.87 -9.43
C ALA A 177 24.08 -13.84 -9.24
N LEU A 178 23.60 -13.67 -7.99
CA LEU A 178 22.60 -12.66 -7.66
C LEU A 178 23.15 -11.24 -7.82
N ILE A 179 24.40 -11.00 -7.43
CA ILE A 179 25.04 -9.69 -7.63
C ILE A 179 25.17 -9.36 -9.12
N ARG A 180 25.56 -10.35 -9.95
CA ARG A 180 25.59 -10.19 -11.41
C ARG A 180 24.22 -9.87 -11.98
N SER A 181 23.18 -10.61 -11.56
CA SER A 181 21.82 -10.37 -12.04
C SER A 181 21.30 -8.98 -11.66
N LEU A 182 21.67 -8.45 -10.49
CA LEU A 182 21.37 -7.07 -10.09
C LEU A 182 22.09 -6.04 -10.96
N ILE A 183 23.39 -6.25 -11.25
CA ILE A 183 24.16 -5.37 -12.14
C ILE A 183 23.58 -5.37 -13.56
N ASP A 184 23.16 -6.54 -14.04
CA ASP A 184 22.53 -6.70 -15.36
C ASP A 184 21.09 -6.15 -15.42
N GLY A 185 20.55 -5.70 -14.27
CA GLY A 185 19.18 -5.21 -14.14
C GLY A 185 18.12 -6.30 -14.30
N ASN A 186 18.51 -7.57 -14.18
CA ASN A 186 17.68 -8.75 -14.37
C ASN A 186 17.30 -9.32 -13.00
N ALA A 187 16.26 -8.75 -12.39
CA ALA A 187 15.64 -9.35 -11.21
C ALA A 187 14.14 -9.59 -11.47
N PRO A 188 13.61 -10.76 -11.11
CA PRO A 188 12.17 -10.96 -11.11
C PRO A 188 11.52 -10.01 -10.10
N ASN A 189 10.53 -9.27 -10.55
CA ASN A 189 9.56 -8.55 -9.71
C ASN A 189 10.05 -7.30 -8.95
N ASP A 190 11.00 -6.51 -9.48
CA ASP A 190 11.47 -5.24 -8.87
C ASP A 190 11.66 -5.36 -7.34
N PRO A 191 12.60 -6.20 -6.85
CA PRO A 191 12.70 -6.51 -5.44
C PRO A 191 13.12 -5.29 -4.63
N THR A 192 12.35 -4.95 -3.60
CA THR A 192 12.82 -4.02 -2.57
C THR A 192 13.94 -4.63 -1.75
N VAL A 193 14.84 -3.81 -1.17
CA VAL A 193 15.93 -4.27 -0.28
C VAL A 193 15.43 -5.25 0.79
N THR A 194 14.33 -4.92 1.46
CA THR A 194 13.74 -5.79 2.49
C THR A 194 13.07 -7.04 1.93
N GLY A 195 12.55 -6.99 0.71
CA GLY A 195 12.00 -8.15 0.01
C GLY A 195 13.11 -9.14 -0.33
N LEU A 196 14.20 -8.63 -0.90
CA LEU A 196 15.38 -9.43 -1.22
C LEU A 196 15.96 -10.08 0.03
N ALA A 197 16.13 -9.32 1.11
CA ALA A 197 16.70 -9.83 2.36
C ALA A 197 15.86 -10.96 2.99
N LYS A 198 14.52 -10.90 2.86
CA LYS A 198 13.62 -11.96 3.34
C LYS A 198 13.64 -13.23 2.48
N GLN A 199 13.98 -13.09 1.20
CA GLN A 199 14.04 -14.19 0.24
C GLN A 199 15.43 -14.84 0.19
N MET A 200 16.39 -14.31 0.94
CA MET A 200 17.74 -14.83 0.97
C MET A 200 17.74 -16.28 1.47
N PRO A 201 18.26 -17.23 0.67
CA PRO A 201 18.35 -18.61 1.10
C PRO A 201 19.38 -18.74 2.22
N PHE A 202 19.11 -19.62 3.19
CA PHE A 202 20.05 -19.96 4.26
C PHE A 202 21.28 -20.76 3.78
N THR A 203 21.30 -21.21 2.52
CA THR A 203 22.42 -21.92 1.88
C THR A 203 22.65 -21.39 0.46
N TRP A 204 23.92 -21.28 0.03
CA TRP A 204 24.28 -20.81 -1.32
C TRP A 204 23.79 -21.73 -2.46
N ASN A 205 23.49 -23.00 -2.15
CA ASN A 205 23.07 -24.02 -3.12
C ASN A 205 21.54 -24.10 -3.30
N ALA A 206 20.75 -23.34 -2.56
CA ALA A 206 19.36 -23.16 -2.93
C ALA A 206 19.33 -22.06 -3.99
N THR A 207 19.35 -22.42 -5.26
CA THR A 207 18.91 -21.53 -6.34
C THR A 207 17.55 -20.95 -5.96
N PRO A 208 17.41 -19.66 -5.58
CA PRO A 208 16.10 -19.07 -5.61
C PRO A 208 15.86 -18.60 -7.04
N ILE A 209 14.59 -18.56 -7.43
CA ILE A 209 14.10 -18.13 -8.76
C ILE A 209 13.98 -19.28 -9.78
N THR A 210 13.13 -20.27 -9.48
CA THR A 210 12.11 -20.75 -10.43
C THR A 210 11.05 -21.58 -9.70
N ARG A 211 9.89 -20.98 -9.43
CA ARG A 211 8.55 -21.46 -9.83
C ARG A 211 7.47 -20.50 -9.36
#